data_AF-A0A7S2VF06-F1
#
_entry.id   AF-A0A7S2VF06-F1
#
_cell.length_a   1.000
_cell.length_b   1.000
_cell.length_c   1.000
_cell.angle_alpha   90.00
_cell.angle_beta   90.00
_cell.angle_gamma   90.00
#
_symmetry.space_group_name_H-M   'P 1'
#
loop_
_entity.id
_entity.type
_entity.pdbx_description
1 polymer ?
#
loop_
_entity_poly.entity_id
_entity_poly.type
_entity_poly.pdbx_seq_one_letter_code
_entity_poly.pdbx_strand_id
1 'polypeptide(L)'
;PSIPTSILPQKSTNDTNTTKATTTKTIIMKLTLATLSTLLAGASAFAPQPTAQGTRIASELYERKPFITGNWKLNPKTKQEAIELATGIADSITADSPADVGIFVPFPFLDTVQGIIGDKGIVGAEMVTPEVAGAFTGGVSPSMLKS
;
A
#
# COMPACT_ATOMS: atom_id res chain seq x y z
N PRO A 1 45.30 -20.31 -15.00
CA PRO A 1 45.73 -20.90 -16.29
C PRO A 1 44.62 -21.77 -16.92
N SER A 2 44.05 -21.24 -18.01
CA SER A 2 43.60 -21.98 -19.19
C SER A 2 42.32 -22.83 -19.11
N ILE A 3 41.22 -22.19 -19.52
CA ILE A 3 40.04 -22.83 -20.16
C ILE A 3 40.47 -23.47 -21.48
N PRO A 4 39.76 -24.51 -21.96
CA PRO A 4 39.35 -24.45 -23.35
C PRO A 4 37.87 -24.84 -23.58
N THR A 5 37.25 -24.01 -24.42
CA THR A 5 35.99 -24.17 -25.13
C THR A 5 36.09 -25.26 -26.21
N SER A 6 35.04 -26.04 -26.44
CA SER A 6 34.85 -26.84 -27.67
C SER A 6 33.37 -27.25 -27.81
N ILE A 7 32.58 -26.58 -28.66
CA ILE A 7 32.24 -26.93 -30.05
C ILE A 7 31.00 -27.85 -30.16
N LEU A 8 29.93 -27.29 -30.72
CA LEU A 8 28.78 -27.97 -31.36
C LEU A 8 29.23 -28.74 -32.62
N PRO A 9 28.51 -29.80 -33.03
CA PRO A 9 28.42 -30.14 -34.44
C PRO A 9 27.03 -29.85 -35.03
N GLN A 10 27.10 -29.30 -36.24
CA GLN A 10 26.04 -29.05 -37.20
C GLN A 10 25.55 -30.34 -37.87
N LYS A 11 24.32 -30.33 -38.38
CA LYS A 11 24.00 -30.93 -39.68
C LYS A 11 22.89 -30.07 -40.34
N SER A 12 23.19 -29.23 -41.34
CA SER A 12 23.40 -29.55 -42.76
C SER A 12 22.18 -30.26 -43.37
N THR A 13 21.58 -29.83 -44.48
CA THR A 13 21.84 -28.73 -45.40
C THR A 13 20.74 -28.72 -46.48
N ASN A 14 20.69 -27.60 -47.22
CA ASN A 14 20.39 -27.51 -48.66
C ASN A 14 18.93 -27.52 -49.10
N ASP A 15 18.52 -26.74 -50.09
CA ASP A 15 19.07 -25.63 -50.89
C ASP A 15 17.80 -25.00 -51.54
N THR A 16 17.74 -23.83 -52.19
CA THR A 16 18.57 -23.29 -53.26
C THR A 16 18.11 -21.85 -53.54
N ASN A 17 19.09 -20.96 -53.64
CA ASN A 17 19.29 -19.91 -54.64
C ASN A 17 18.16 -18.92 -55.00
N THR A 18 18.32 -17.62 -54.68
CA THR A 18 19.18 -16.62 -55.35
C THR A 18 18.47 -15.95 -56.53
N THR A 19 18.17 -14.66 -56.41
CA THR A 19 18.81 -13.63 -57.23
C THR A 19 18.53 -12.23 -56.69
N LYS A 20 19.58 -11.40 -56.78
CA LYS A 20 19.74 -10.03 -56.29
C LYS A 20 18.99 -9.02 -57.17
N ALA A 21 18.63 -7.86 -56.61
CA ALA A 21 18.97 -6.53 -57.17
C ALA A 21 18.33 -5.37 -56.38
N THR A 22 19.16 -4.64 -55.63
CA THR A 22 19.48 -3.20 -55.81
C THR A 22 18.36 -2.19 -56.19
N THR A 23 18.27 -1.14 -55.35
CA THR A 23 17.96 0.28 -55.67
C THR A 23 16.54 0.85 -55.44
N THR A 24 16.48 1.66 -54.37
CA THR A 24 15.75 2.92 -54.13
C THR A 24 15.11 3.63 -55.35
N LYS A 25 13.81 3.95 -55.28
CA LYS A 25 13.24 5.33 -55.28
C LYS A 25 11.70 5.36 -55.34
N THR A 26 11.14 6.36 -54.65
CA THR A 26 9.95 7.15 -55.05
C THR A 26 8.53 6.68 -54.65
N ILE A 27 8.00 7.38 -53.63
CA ILE A 27 6.70 8.09 -53.59
C ILE A 27 5.48 7.37 -54.19
N ILE A 28 4.53 6.93 -53.35
CA ILE A 28 3.10 7.23 -53.52
C ILE A 28 2.44 7.40 -52.15
N MET A 29 2.04 8.64 -51.89
CA MET A 29 1.16 9.11 -50.83
C MET A 29 -0.20 8.40 -50.92
N LYS A 30 -0.54 7.58 -49.92
CA LYS A 30 -1.93 7.14 -49.68
C LYS A 30 -2.50 7.94 -48.52
N LEU A 31 -3.11 9.06 -48.89
CA LEU A 31 -3.97 9.87 -48.04
C LEU A 31 -5.19 9.02 -47.67
N THR A 32 -5.20 8.48 -46.45
CA THR A 32 -6.41 7.88 -45.86
C THR A 32 -6.82 8.76 -44.69
N LEU A 33 -7.88 9.53 -44.94
CA LEU A 33 -8.53 10.46 -44.04
C LEU A 33 -9.23 9.66 -42.92
N ALA A 34 -8.58 9.52 -41.76
CA ALA A 34 -9.18 8.99 -40.55
C ALA A 34 -9.04 10.01 -39.42
N THR A 35 -10.05 10.89 -39.37
CA THR A 35 -10.67 11.44 -38.16
C THR A 35 -9.75 11.88 -37.02
N LEU A 36 -9.50 13.19 -37.05
CA LEU A 36 -9.21 14.05 -35.92
C LEU A 36 -10.13 13.75 -34.72
N SER A 37 -9.55 13.25 -33.62
CA SER A 37 -10.13 13.37 -32.29
C SER A 37 -8.99 13.45 -31.27
N THR A 38 -8.62 14.69 -30.98
CA THR A 38 -7.82 15.08 -29.81
C THR A 38 -8.52 14.60 -28.54
N LEU A 39 -8.01 13.52 -27.93
CA LEU A 39 -8.39 13.12 -26.57
C LEU A 39 -7.80 14.12 -25.58
N LEU A 40 -8.64 15.07 -25.18
CA LEU A 40 -8.44 15.95 -24.03
C LEU A 40 -8.56 15.12 -22.74
N ALA A 41 -7.55 14.29 -22.46
CA ALA A 41 -7.44 13.58 -21.18
C ALA A 41 -6.86 14.53 -20.11
N GLY A 42 -7.64 15.52 -19.71
CA GLY A 42 -7.16 16.56 -18.80
C GLY A 42 -8.24 17.45 -18.23
N ALA A 43 -9.29 16.87 -17.64
CA ALA A 43 -10.23 17.61 -16.77
C ALA A 43 -11.18 16.73 -15.94
N SER A 44 -11.20 15.40 -16.13
CA SER A 44 -12.17 14.54 -15.44
C SER A 44 -11.82 14.22 -13.98
N ALA A 45 -10.61 14.54 -13.50
CA ALA A 45 -10.21 14.22 -12.12
C ALA A 45 -11.04 15.01 -11.07
N PHE A 46 -11.75 16.06 -11.49
CA PHE A 46 -12.61 16.88 -10.64
C PHE A 46 -14.07 16.95 -11.13
N ALA A 47 -14.44 16.15 -12.13
CA ALA A 47 -15.84 16.03 -12.50
C ALA A 47 -16.59 15.32 -11.37
N PRO A 48 -17.73 15.83 -10.88
CA PRO A 48 -18.56 15.07 -9.96
C PRO A 48 -18.95 13.78 -10.67
N GLN A 49 -18.40 12.66 -10.20
CA GLN A 49 -18.88 11.36 -10.61
C GLN A 49 -20.37 11.30 -10.26
N PRO A 50 -21.24 10.80 -11.14
CA PRO A 50 -22.58 10.43 -10.75
C PRO A 50 -22.41 9.32 -9.73
N THR A 51 -22.45 9.71 -8.46
CA THR A 51 -22.65 8.80 -7.37
C THR A 51 -23.96 8.12 -7.71
N ALA A 52 -23.92 6.83 -8.03
CA ALA A 52 -25.09 6.01 -7.82
C ALA A 52 -25.33 6.09 -6.31
N GLN A 53 -26.15 7.06 -5.87
CA GLN A 53 -26.73 7.07 -4.54
C GLN A 53 -27.62 5.83 -4.46
N GLY A 54 -27.00 4.67 -4.21
CA GLY A 54 -27.65 3.65 -3.43
C GLY A 54 -28.01 4.33 -2.11
N THR A 55 -29.30 4.33 -1.78
CA THR A 55 -29.82 4.73 -0.47
C THR A 55 -28.92 4.08 0.57
N ARG A 56 -28.03 4.85 1.20
CA ARG A 56 -27.32 4.37 2.38
C ARG A 56 -28.38 4.22 3.43
N ILE A 57 -28.84 2.99 3.61
CA ILE A 57 -29.88 2.62 4.55
C ILE A 57 -29.36 3.07 5.92
N ALA A 58 -29.87 4.21 6.39
CA ALA A 58 -29.42 4.88 7.61
C ALA A 58 -29.59 3.99 8.85
N SER A 59 -30.30 2.86 8.75
CA SER A 59 -30.55 1.92 9.85
C SER A 59 -29.42 0.91 10.10
N GLU A 60 -28.52 0.62 9.15
CA GLU A 60 -27.40 -0.33 9.38
C GLU A 60 -26.28 0.26 10.25
N LEU A 61 -26.21 1.59 10.37
CA LEU A 61 -25.20 2.26 11.21
C LEU A 61 -25.56 2.23 12.70
N TYR A 62 -26.85 2.13 13.04
CA TYR A 62 -27.34 2.18 14.42
C TYR A 62 -27.08 0.88 15.20
N GLU A 63 -26.85 -0.24 14.50
CA GLU A 63 -26.56 -1.56 15.09
C GLU A 63 -25.06 -1.77 15.43
N ARG A 64 -24.15 -0.92 14.92
CA ARG A 64 -22.71 -1.08 15.15
C ARG A 64 -22.27 -0.37 16.41
N LYS A 65 -21.52 -1.06 17.27
CA LYS A 65 -20.82 -0.41 18.38
C LYS A 65 -19.80 0.60 17.81
N PRO A 66 -19.84 1.88 18.24
CA PRO A 66 -18.85 2.85 17.81
C PRO A 66 -17.44 2.42 18.22
N PHE A 67 -16.46 2.73 17.37
CA PHE A 67 -15.04 2.53 17.66
C PHE A 67 -14.31 3.85 17.49
N ILE A 68 -13.70 4.34 18.58
CA ILE A 68 -12.99 5.61 18.62
C ILE A 68 -11.51 5.34 18.77
N THR A 69 -10.70 5.92 17.88
CA THR A 69 -9.26 5.68 17.89
C THR A 69 -8.46 6.98 17.96
N GLY A 70 -7.46 7.02 18.84
CA GLY A 70 -6.48 8.09 18.89
C GLY A 70 -5.16 7.65 18.25
N ASN A 71 -4.79 8.21 17.09
CA ASN A 71 -3.44 8.08 16.55
C ASN A 71 -2.59 9.24 17.06
N TRP A 72 -1.61 8.95 17.90
CA TRP A 72 -0.78 9.96 18.55
C TRP A 72 0.20 10.64 17.60
N LYS A 73 0.48 10.00 16.46
CA LYS A 73 1.52 10.42 15.51
C LYS A 73 2.84 10.52 16.26
N LEU A 74 3.72 11.44 15.86
CA LEU A 74 5.02 11.67 16.51
C LEU A 74 4.90 12.38 17.88
N ASN A 75 4.07 11.85 18.78
CA ASN A 75 3.85 12.35 20.13
C ASN A 75 3.60 11.17 21.09
N PRO A 76 3.82 11.34 22.39
CA PRO A 76 4.39 12.52 23.06
C PRO A 76 5.93 12.59 22.93
N LYS A 77 6.57 13.60 23.54
CA LYS A 77 8.02 13.81 23.40
C LYS A 77 8.83 12.88 24.28
N THR A 78 8.24 12.45 25.40
CA THR A 78 8.94 11.64 26.40
C THR A 78 8.12 10.43 26.80
N LYS A 79 8.80 9.41 27.32
CA LYS A 79 8.15 8.22 27.89
C LYS A 79 7.25 8.59 29.08
N GLN A 80 7.64 9.57 29.89
CA GLN A 80 6.86 10.01 31.05
C GLN A 80 5.52 10.64 30.62
N GLU A 81 5.54 11.51 29.61
CA GLU A 81 4.32 12.07 29.01
C GLU A 81 3.42 10.97 28.42
N ALA A 82 4.00 9.91 27.83
CA ALA A 82 3.25 8.77 27.32
C ALA A 82 2.55 7.99 28.44
N ILE A 83 3.24 7.81 29.58
CA ILE A 83 2.67 7.17 30.76
C ILE A 83 1.50 7.98 31.30
N GLU A 84 1.67 9.29 31.45
CA GLU A 84 0.63 10.19 31.96
C GLU A 84 -0.60 10.19 31.06
N LEU A 85 -0.42 10.32 29.75
CA LEU A 85 -1.51 10.28 28.78
C LEU A 85 -2.22 8.93 28.75
N ALA A 86 -1.46 7.82 28.73
CA ALA A 86 -2.03 6.47 28.74
C ALA A 86 -2.83 6.20 30.02
N THR A 87 -2.32 6.64 31.17
CA THR A 87 -3.00 6.47 32.46
C THR A 87 -4.33 7.24 32.48
N GLY A 88 -4.32 8.51 32.06
CA GLY A 88 -5.55 9.31 31.99
C GLY A 88 -6.61 8.71 31.05
N ILE A 89 -6.18 8.11 29.94
CA ILE A 89 -7.10 7.40 29.04
C ILE A 89 -7.60 6.10 29.69
N ALA A 90 -6.73 5.29 30.28
CA ALA A 90 -7.09 4.03 30.95
C ALA A 90 -8.10 4.24 32.09
N ASP A 91 -7.97 5.35 32.82
CA ASP A 91 -8.88 5.70 33.92
C ASP A 91 -10.24 6.22 33.43
N SER A 92 -10.28 6.76 32.21
CA SER A 92 -11.51 7.25 31.59
C SER A 92 -12.33 6.14 30.93
N ILE A 93 -11.72 4.99 30.63
CA ILE A 93 -12.41 3.84 30.04
C ILE A 93 -13.08 3.01 31.13
N THR A 94 -14.40 2.89 31.05
CA THR A 94 -15.23 2.10 31.98
C THR A 94 -15.97 0.99 31.23
N ALA A 95 -16.54 0.02 31.96
CA ALA A 95 -17.34 -1.06 31.39
C ALA A 95 -18.58 -0.57 30.63
N ASP A 96 -19.12 0.60 31.01
CA ASP A 96 -20.30 1.22 30.40
C ASP A 96 -19.95 2.17 29.25
N SER A 97 -18.70 2.18 28.78
CA SER A 97 -18.27 3.06 27.69
C SER A 97 -19.10 2.78 26.43
N PRO A 98 -19.70 3.82 25.80
CA PRO A 98 -20.60 3.64 24.66
C PRO A 98 -19.85 3.24 23.37
N ALA A 99 -18.52 3.21 23.41
CA ALA A 99 -17.65 2.93 22.28
C ALA A 99 -16.48 2.06 22.72
N ASP A 100 -15.95 1.27 21.79
CA ASP A 100 -14.63 0.67 21.94
C ASP A 100 -13.57 1.75 21.72
N VAL A 101 -12.47 1.68 22.49
CA VAL A 101 -11.39 2.67 22.43
C VAL A 101 -10.11 2.02 21.94
N GLY A 102 -9.51 2.61 20.91
CA GLY A 102 -8.22 2.21 20.37
C GLY A 102 -7.20 3.35 20.44
N ILE A 103 -5.92 3.01 20.63
CA ILE A 103 -4.83 3.99 20.65
C ILE A 103 -3.69 3.46 19.80
N PHE A 104 -3.24 4.28 18.84
CA PHE A 104 -2.07 3.98 18.02
C PHE A 104 -0.93 4.91 18.43
N VAL A 105 0.18 4.30 18.83
CA VAL A 105 1.28 5.01 19.50
C VAL A 105 2.61 4.82 18.76
N PRO A 106 3.55 5.78 18.86
CA PRO A 106 4.92 5.59 18.40
C PRO A 106 5.54 4.33 18.98
N PHE A 107 6.26 3.60 18.12
CA PHE A 107 6.90 2.35 18.47
C PHE A 107 7.73 2.38 19.77
N PRO A 108 8.52 3.45 20.07
CA PRO A 108 9.28 3.51 21.33
C PRO A 108 8.43 3.48 22.61
N PHE A 109 7.14 3.79 22.54
CA PHE A 109 6.24 3.82 23.69
C PHE A 109 5.23 2.66 23.71
N LEU A 110 5.18 1.85 22.65
CA LEU A 110 4.14 0.82 22.43
C LEU A 110 4.00 -0.14 23.61
N ASP A 111 5.08 -0.79 24.01
CA ASP A 111 5.10 -1.76 25.12
C ASP A 111 4.71 -1.12 26.46
N THR A 112 5.20 0.10 26.72
CA THR A 112 4.86 0.85 27.94
C THR A 112 3.38 1.20 27.99
N VAL A 113 2.81 1.69 26.90
CA VAL A 113 1.39 2.04 26.83
C VAL A 113 0.51 0.80 26.91
N GLN A 114 0.91 -0.31 26.26
CA GLN A 114 0.20 -1.58 26.36
C GLN A 114 0.13 -2.09 27.81
N GLY A 115 1.21 -1.98 28.58
CA GLY A 115 1.23 -2.35 30.00
C GLY A 115 0.30 -1.51 30.88
N ILE A 116 0.01 -0.26 30.49
CA ILE A 116 -0.87 0.67 31.23
C ILE A 116 -2.33 0.48 30.85
N ILE A 117 -2.62 0.41 29.54
CA ILE A 117 -3.99 0.26 29.03
C ILE A 117 -4.53 -1.13 29.35
N GLY A 118 -3.68 -2.16 29.27
CA GLY A 118 -4.07 -3.54 29.56
C GLY A 118 -5.21 -4.03 28.67
N ASP A 119 -6.23 -4.59 29.30
CA ASP A 119 -7.44 -5.13 28.68
C ASP A 119 -8.58 -4.10 28.54
N LYS A 120 -8.42 -2.89 29.09
CA LYS A 120 -9.44 -1.84 29.04
C LYS A 120 -9.66 -1.29 27.63
N GLY A 121 -8.64 -1.33 26.77
CA GLY A 121 -8.69 -0.78 25.42
C GLY A 121 -7.71 -1.46 24.47
N ILE A 122 -7.78 -1.10 23.19
CA ILE A 122 -6.91 -1.64 22.15
C ILE A 122 -5.69 -0.73 22.00
N VAL A 123 -4.49 -1.31 22.03
CA VAL A 123 -3.25 -0.60 21.70
C VAL A 123 -2.69 -1.16 20.40
N GLY A 124 -2.24 -0.27 19.51
CA GLY A 124 -1.70 -0.64 18.20
C GLY A 124 -0.48 0.19 17.81
N ALA A 125 0.27 -0.33 16.85
CA ALA A 125 1.35 0.42 16.20
C ALA A 125 0.80 1.26 15.03
N GLU A 126 1.44 2.38 14.73
CA GLU A 126 1.05 3.29 13.65
C GLU A 126 1.41 2.77 12.26
N MET A 127 2.38 1.86 12.18
CA MET A 127 2.92 1.34 10.94
C MET A 127 3.37 -0.11 11.11
N VAL A 128 3.25 -0.86 10.03
CA VAL A 128 3.79 -2.21 9.90
C VAL A 128 4.47 -2.37 8.55
N THR A 129 5.52 -3.17 8.52
CA THR A 129 6.24 -3.58 7.31
C THR A 129 5.55 -4.81 6.71
N PRO A 130 5.35 -4.90 5.38
CA PRO A 130 4.66 -6.03 4.77
C PRO A 130 5.45 -7.34 4.88
N GLU A 131 6.78 -7.26 4.98
CA GLU A 131 7.63 -8.42 5.16
C GLU A 131 7.59 -8.94 6.61
N VAL A 132 7.42 -10.27 6.74
CA VAL A 132 7.32 -10.95 8.04
C VAL A 132 8.67 -11.03 8.76
N ALA A 133 9.77 -11.19 7.99
CA ALA A 133 11.15 -11.21 8.47
C ALA A 133 12.14 -10.94 7.31
N GLY A 134 13.36 -10.49 7.64
CA GLY A 134 14.44 -10.31 6.66
C GLY A 134 15.33 -9.10 6.95
N ALA A 135 16.16 -8.71 5.97
CA ALA A 135 17.11 -7.61 6.09
C ALA A 135 16.44 -6.23 5.83
N PHE A 136 15.43 -5.90 6.64
CA PHE A 136 14.64 -4.66 6.53
C PHE A 136 14.92 -3.75 7.74
N THR A 137 16.04 -3.04 7.71
CA THR A 137 16.46 -2.17 8.81
C THR A 137 15.40 -1.12 9.13
N GLY A 138 14.95 -1.09 10.39
CA GLY A 138 13.91 -0.17 10.89
C GLY A 138 12.47 -0.65 10.62
N GLY A 139 12.29 -1.79 9.94
CA GLY A 139 10.98 -2.41 9.76
C GLY A 139 10.45 -3.05 11.04
N VAL A 140 9.12 -3.09 11.15
CA VAL A 140 8.39 -3.75 12.25
C VAL A 140 7.39 -4.70 11.63
N SER A 141 7.49 -6.00 11.90
CA SER A 141 6.60 -6.99 11.30
C SER A 141 5.36 -7.29 12.17
N PRO A 142 4.27 -7.82 11.58
CA PRO A 142 3.07 -8.17 12.36
C PRO A 142 3.35 -9.18 13.47
N SER A 143 4.31 -10.10 13.27
CA SER A 143 4.70 -11.08 14.30
C SER A 143 5.43 -10.44 15.48
N MET A 144 6.19 -9.36 15.25
CA MET A 144 6.83 -8.59 16.34
C MET A 144 5.80 -7.82 17.17
N LEU A 145 4.72 -7.35 16.56
CA LEU A 145 3.66 -6.64 17.28
C LEU A 145 2.77 -7.58 18.10
N LYS A 146 2.69 -8.85 17.72
CA LYS A 146 1.88 -9.87 18.41
C LYS A 146 2.59 -10.51 19.60
N SER A 147 3.93 -10.49 19.62
CA SER A 147 4.76 -11.17 20.63
C SER A 147 4.65 -10.51 22.00
#